data_AF-A0AA35KS53-F1
#
_entry.id   AF-A0AA35KS53-F1
#
_cell.length_a   1.000
_cell.length_b   1.000
_cell.length_c   1.000
_cell.angle_alpha   90.00
_cell.angle_beta   90.00
_cell.angle_gamma   90.00
#
_symmetry.space_group_name_H-M   'P 1'
#
loop_
_entity.id
_entity.type
_entity.pdbx_description
1 polymer ?
#
loop_
_entity_poly.entity_id
_entity_poly.type
_entity_poly.pdbx_seq_one_letter_code
_entity_poly.pdbx_strand_id
1 'polypeptide(L)'
;MGACLRPLEGPDGASQPPSDPLFFHPYLKGSQVIMDESHCIASRAATFCNGIVFSSRPIELYEKVTLKILKEESRWCGGLRVGFTWEDPSLVEPSVLPPYSCPDLVKQGKCRAAVVPEEYEAEGTIVSFWVDNQGSVFCSTNEKSEGFLLADGVLVTRPLWAVVDIYGRTKAVQLLGPSSLPTNADGLSLLQQSEGESPEVWPE
;
A
#
# COMPACT_ATOMS: atom_id res chain seq x y z
N MET A 1 -49.16 5.82 -19.78
CA MET A 1 -48.59 4.63 -19.11
C MET A 1 -47.27 4.31 -19.79
N GLY A 2 -46.17 4.89 -19.30
CA GLY A 2 -44.84 4.71 -19.88
C GLY A 2 -44.10 3.59 -19.13
N ALA A 3 -43.74 2.52 -19.84
CA ALA A 3 -42.92 1.45 -19.29
C ALA A 3 -41.47 1.94 -19.22
N CYS A 4 -40.93 2.04 -17.99
CA CYS A 4 -39.49 2.19 -17.78
C CYS A 4 -38.82 0.85 -18.14
N LEU A 5 -38.10 0.82 -19.25
CA LEU A 5 -37.18 -0.26 -19.58
C LEU A 5 -35.99 -0.19 -18.62
N ARG A 6 -35.82 -1.24 -17.81
CA ARG A 6 -34.61 -1.44 -17.00
C ARG A 6 -33.47 -1.91 -17.92
N PRO A 7 -32.25 -1.37 -17.82
CA PRO A 7 -31.10 -2.00 -18.44
C PRO A 7 -30.78 -3.33 -17.75
N LEU A 8 -30.52 -4.35 -18.56
CA LEU A 8 -30.07 -5.68 -18.15
C LEU A 8 -28.66 -5.58 -17.56
N GLU A 9 -28.48 -6.03 -16.32
CA GLU A 9 -27.18 -6.20 -15.68
C GLU A 9 -26.39 -7.30 -16.38
N GLY A 10 -25.22 -6.96 -16.93
CA GLY A 10 -24.27 -7.92 -17.51
C GLY A 10 -23.41 -8.60 -16.42
N PRO A 11 -22.86 -9.80 -16.66
CA PRO A 11 -22.10 -10.54 -15.67
C PRO A 11 -20.60 -10.25 -15.84
N ASP A 12 -20.12 -9.14 -15.32
CA ASP A 12 -18.68 -8.91 -15.19
C ASP A 12 -18.34 -8.71 -13.71
N GLY A 13 -17.68 -9.71 -13.12
CA GLY A 13 -17.17 -9.73 -11.77
C GLY A 13 -16.01 -8.76 -11.57
N ALA A 14 -16.26 -7.46 -11.76
CA ALA A 14 -15.39 -6.41 -11.27
C ALA A 14 -15.62 -6.31 -9.76
N SER A 15 -14.63 -6.76 -8.98
CA SER A 15 -14.55 -6.49 -7.55
C SER A 15 -14.82 -5.01 -7.30
N GLN A 16 -15.95 -4.67 -6.67
CA GLN A 16 -16.23 -3.30 -6.25
C GLN A 16 -15.00 -2.79 -5.47
N PRO A 17 -14.47 -1.60 -5.77
CA PRO A 17 -13.42 -1.04 -4.94
C PRO A 17 -13.97 -0.93 -3.51
N PRO A 18 -13.17 -1.24 -2.48
CA PRO A 18 -13.63 -1.19 -1.10
C PRO A 18 -14.24 0.19 -0.81
N SER A 19 -15.44 0.19 -0.24
CA SER A 19 -16.32 1.35 -0.12
C SER A 19 -15.79 2.48 0.77
N ASP A 20 -14.74 2.21 1.55
CA ASP A 20 -14.13 3.17 2.47
C ASP A 20 -12.65 3.42 2.12
N PRO A 21 -12.22 4.70 2.08
CA PRO A 21 -10.83 5.06 1.82
C PRO A 21 -9.92 4.47 2.90
N LEU A 22 -8.82 3.87 2.46
CA LEU A 22 -7.81 3.33 3.36
C LEU A 22 -6.84 4.45 3.76
N PHE A 23 -6.53 4.54 5.05
CA PHE A 23 -5.53 5.45 5.63
C PHE A 23 -4.86 4.75 6.83
N PHE A 24 -3.82 5.36 7.40
CA PHE A 24 -3.18 4.82 8.60
C PHE A 24 -4.02 5.06 9.86
N HIS A 25 -4.07 4.07 10.74
CA HIS A 25 -4.79 4.17 11.99
C HIS A 25 -4.24 5.32 12.86
N PRO A 26 -5.08 6.29 13.27
CA PRO A 26 -4.59 7.54 13.84
C PRO A 26 -4.03 7.40 15.27
N TYR A 27 -4.53 6.44 16.05
CA TYR A 27 -4.20 6.30 17.47
C TYR A 27 -3.10 5.27 17.73
N LEU A 28 -3.31 4.02 17.31
CA LEU A 28 -2.30 2.97 17.42
C LEU A 28 -1.17 3.15 16.39
N LYS A 29 -0.06 3.74 16.84
CA LYS A 29 1.16 3.91 16.05
C LYS A 29 2.39 3.96 16.95
N GLY A 30 3.55 3.64 16.39
CA GLY A 30 4.82 3.70 17.10
C GLY A 30 5.17 5.13 17.53
N SER A 31 5.95 5.23 18.61
CA SER A 31 6.28 6.52 19.26
C SER A 31 7.13 7.46 18.41
N GLN A 32 7.73 6.98 17.32
CA GLN A 32 8.47 7.81 16.38
C GLN A 32 7.64 8.18 15.14
N VAL A 33 6.37 7.76 15.04
CA VAL A 33 5.56 8.02 13.85
C VAL A 33 4.95 9.41 13.89
N ILE A 34 5.20 10.19 12.83
CA ILE A 34 4.51 11.43 12.50
C ILE A 34 3.67 11.18 11.24
N MET A 35 2.40 11.59 11.28
CA MET A 35 1.47 11.49 10.15
C MET A 35 1.06 12.87 9.65
N ASP A 36 0.67 12.95 8.39
CA ASP A 36 -0.02 14.11 7.85
C ASP A 36 -1.49 14.18 8.30
N GLU A 37 -2.17 15.28 7.99
CA GLU A 37 -3.58 15.51 8.38
C GLU A 37 -4.54 14.47 7.79
N SER A 38 -4.22 13.95 6.60
CA SER A 38 -5.04 12.92 5.95
C SER A 38 -4.77 11.50 6.45
N HIS A 39 -3.75 11.34 7.30
CA HIS A 39 -3.22 10.05 7.76
C HIS A 39 -2.83 9.09 6.62
N CYS A 40 -2.55 9.61 5.43
CA CYS A 40 -2.07 8.81 4.29
C CYS A 40 -0.55 8.80 4.21
N ILE A 41 0.14 9.74 4.84
CA ILE A 41 1.60 9.78 4.90
C ILE A 41 2.03 9.50 6.33
N ALA A 42 2.96 8.56 6.49
CA ALA A 42 3.59 8.25 7.76
C ALA A 42 5.11 8.34 7.61
N SER A 43 5.76 8.99 8.56
CA SER A 43 7.21 9.16 8.59
C SER A 43 7.76 8.94 10.00
N ARG A 44 9.00 8.52 10.07
CA ARG A 44 9.70 8.36 11.35
C ARG A 44 10.40 9.66 11.74
N ALA A 45 10.10 10.23 12.91
CA ALA A 45 10.68 11.48 13.41
C ALA A 45 12.20 11.40 13.57
N ALA A 46 12.67 10.46 14.39
CA ALA A 46 14.09 10.22 14.65
C ALA A 46 14.39 8.71 14.75
N THR A 47 15.66 8.36 14.92
CA THR A 47 16.14 6.96 15.10
C THR A 47 15.87 6.06 13.88
N PHE A 48 15.88 4.73 14.05
CA PHE A 48 15.66 3.72 13.02
C PHE A 48 14.48 2.76 13.32
N CYS A 49 13.77 2.95 14.43
CA CYS A 49 12.74 2.01 14.92
C CYS A 49 11.53 2.74 15.54
N ASN A 50 10.60 2.00 16.17
CA ASN A 50 9.32 2.51 16.67
C ASN A 50 8.47 3.16 15.56
N GLY A 51 8.55 2.60 14.35
CA GLY A 51 7.87 3.10 13.14
C GLY A 51 6.64 2.30 12.74
N ILE A 52 6.06 1.51 13.65
CA ILE A 52 4.95 0.62 13.35
C ILE A 52 3.66 1.43 13.16
N VAL A 53 2.94 1.16 12.07
CA VAL A 53 1.62 1.71 11.77
C VAL A 53 0.69 0.60 11.29
N PHE A 54 -0.62 0.85 11.39
CA PHE A 54 -1.67 -0.10 11.02
C PHE A 54 -2.65 0.53 10.04
N SER A 55 -3.41 -0.27 9.29
CA SER A 55 -4.55 0.26 8.51
C SER A 55 -5.68 0.75 9.42
N SER A 56 -6.45 1.74 8.95
CA SER A 56 -7.60 2.30 9.67
C SER A 56 -8.79 1.35 9.76
N ARG A 57 -8.89 0.39 8.84
CA ARG A 57 -9.96 -0.62 8.79
C ARG A 57 -9.39 -2.00 8.46
N PRO A 58 -10.20 -3.07 8.64
CA PRO A 58 -9.85 -4.38 8.10
C PRO A 58 -9.61 -4.35 6.59
N ILE A 59 -8.70 -5.21 6.14
CA ILE A 59 -8.33 -5.45 4.75
C ILE A 59 -8.98 -6.76 4.30
N GLU A 60 -9.65 -6.73 3.16
CA GLU A 60 -10.25 -7.92 2.57
C GLU A 60 -9.18 -8.84 1.96
N LEU A 61 -9.50 -10.14 1.84
CA LEU A 61 -8.62 -11.05 1.13
C LEU A 61 -8.44 -10.58 -0.32
N TYR A 62 -7.21 -10.68 -0.82
CA TYR A 62 -6.80 -10.20 -2.14
C TYR A 62 -6.88 -8.67 -2.34
N GLU A 63 -7.30 -7.89 -1.34
CA GLU A 63 -7.22 -6.43 -1.38
C GLU A 63 -5.75 -6.00 -1.31
N LYS A 64 -5.31 -5.21 -2.30
CA LYS A 64 -3.94 -4.71 -2.37
C LYS A 64 -3.77 -3.44 -1.53
N VAL A 65 -2.99 -3.55 -0.47
CA VAL A 65 -2.49 -2.40 0.27
C VAL A 65 -1.26 -1.87 -0.47
N THR A 66 -1.34 -0.64 -0.96
CA THR A 66 -0.27 -0.05 -1.79
C THR A 66 0.39 1.12 -1.08
N LEU A 67 1.72 1.08 -1.04
CA LEU A 67 2.57 2.07 -0.42
C LEU A 67 3.52 2.66 -1.47
N LYS A 68 3.78 3.96 -1.41
CA LYS A 68 4.90 4.60 -2.09
C LYS A 68 5.97 4.96 -1.06
N ILE A 69 7.22 4.58 -1.32
CA ILE A 69 8.36 5.01 -0.51
C ILE A 69 8.65 6.46 -0.87
N LEU A 70 8.52 7.36 0.11
CA LEU A 70 8.71 8.80 -0.10
C LEU A 70 10.11 9.27 0.23
N LYS A 71 10.79 8.57 1.14
CA LYS A 71 12.11 9.00 1.62
C LYS A 71 12.90 7.85 2.20
N GLU A 72 14.20 7.87 1.94
CA GLU A 72 15.19 7.00 2.58
C GLU A 72 16.20 7.78 3.45
N GLU A 73 16.88 7.05 4.34
CA GLU A 73 17.93 7.55 5.22
C GLU A 73 19.09 6.54 5.25
N SER A 74 20.09 6.74 4.39
CA SER A 74 21.19 5.80 4.13
C SER A 74 22.11 5.51 5.32
N ARG A 75 21.99 6.27 6.41
CA ARG A 75 22.80 6.06 7.63
C ARG A 75 22.37 4.83 8.46
N TRP A 76 21.20 4.28 8.17
CA TRP A 76 20.64 3.14 8.89
C TRP A 76 20.71 1.87 8.03
N CYS A 77 20.73 0.72 8.69
CA CYS A 77 20.69 -0.59 8.02
C CYS A 77 19.31 -1.25 8.20
N GLY A 78 18.95 -2.08 7.22
CA GLY A 78 17.68 -2.81 7.16
C GLY A 78 16.55 -2.03 6.50
N GLY A 79 15.39 -2.68 6.39
CA GLY A 79 14.34 -2.28 5.46
C GLY A 79 12.92 -2.21 6.04
N LEU A 80 12.03 -1.66 5.24
CA LEU A 80 10.58 -1.68 5.37
C LEU A 80 10.10 -3.11 5.62
N ARG A 81 9.16 -3.27 6.56
CA ARG A 81 8.44 -4.53 6.74
C ARG A 81 6.96 -4.31 6.53
N VAL A 82 6.33 -5.28 5.89
CA VAL A 82 4.89 -5.28 5.60
C VAL A 82 4.28 -6.62 5.97
N GLY A 83 2.98 -6.61 6.25
CA GLY A 83 2.20 -7.82 6.49
C GLY A 83 0.85 -7.53 7.12
N PHE A 84 0.36 -8.47 7.92
CA PHE A 84 -0.99 -8.42 8.49
C PHE A 84 -1.01 -8.79 9.97
N THR A 85 -1.92 -8.14 10.70
CA THR A 85 -2.29 -8.49 12.08
C THR A 85 -3.75 -8.94 12.13
N TRP A 86 -4.07 -9.88 13.00
CA TRP A 86 -5.46 -10.30 13.31
C TRP A 86 -5.90 -9.81 14.70
N GLU A 87 -5.23 -8.78 15.20
CA GLU A 87 -5.58 -8.00 16.37
C GLU A 87 -6.08 -6.63 15.92
N ASP A 88 -7.26 -6.22 16.41
CA ASP A 88 -7.88 -4.94 16.07
C ASP A 88 -7.07 -3.78 16.68
N PRO A 89 -6.51 -2.88 15.85
CA PRO A 89 -5.75 -1.72 16.32
C PRO A 89 -6.49 -0.81 17.31
N SER A 90 -7.83 -0.81 17.26
CA SER A 90 -8.68 0.00 18.14
C SER A 90 -8.73 -0.52 19.58
N LEU A 91 -8.33 -1.78 19.79
CA LEU A 91 -8.37 -2.48 21.08
C LEU A 91 -7.00 -2.60 21.75
N VAL A 92 -5.95 -2.07 21.13
CA VAL A 92 -4.58 -2.15 21.64
C VAL A 92 -4.14 -0.78 22.15
N GLU A 93 -3.53 -0.77 23.32
CA GLU A 93 -2.95 0.45 23.89
C GLU A 93 -1.63 0.80 23.18
N PRO A 94 -1.42 2.05 22.71
CA PRO A 94 -0.18 2.43 22.05
C PRO A 94 1.10 2.20 22.88
N SER A 95 0.97 2.27 24.21
CA SER A 95 2.07 2.05 25.15
C SER A 95 2.61 0.61 25.16
N VAL A 96 1.84 -0.36 24.65
CA VAL A 96 2.27 -1.77 24.58
C VAL A 96 2.91 -2.15 23.25
N LEU A 97 2.98 -1.21 22.28
CA LEU A 97 3.64 -1.47 21.02
C LEU A 97 5.15 -1.66 21.21
N PRO A 98 5.72 -2.78 20.71
CA PRO A 98 7.15 -2.99 20.74
C PRO A 98 7.87 -2.09 19.72
N PRO A 99 9.21 -1.96 19.84
CA PRO A 99 9.99 -1.15 18.90
C PRO A 99 10.07 -1.71 17.48
N TYR A 100 9.78 -3.00 17.28
CA TYR A 100 9.88 -3.70 15.99
C TYR A 100 8.67 -4.60 15.73
N SER A 101 8.23 -4.68 14.48
CA SER A 101 7.23 -5.69 14.07
C SER A 101 7.80 -7.10 14.08
N CYS A 102 9.00 -7.26 13.53
CA CYS A 102 9.77 -8.50 13.54
C CYS A 102 11.05 -8.29 14.37
N PRO A 103 11.31 -9.11 15.41
CA PRO A 103 10.57 -10.32 15.77
C PRO A 103 9.42 -10.09 16.78
N ASP A 104 9.24 -8.90 17.35
CA ASP A 104 8.50 -8.74 18.60
C ASP A 104 6.99 -8.96 18.46
N LEU A 105 6.32 -8.30 17.50
CA LEU A 105 4.89 -8.55 17.24
C LEU A 105 4.66 -9.97 16.69
N VAL A 106 5.57 -10.46 15.85
CA VAL A 106 5.48 -11.82 15.28
C VAL A 106 5.55 -12.88 16.39
N LYS A 107 6.45 -12.71 17.37
CA LYS A 107 6.62 -13.61 18.54
C LYS A 107 5.39 -13.61 19.46
N GLN A 108 4.63 -12.52 19.50
CA GLN A 108 3.36 -12.49 20.24
C GLN A 108 2.27 -13.35 19.58
N GLY A 109 2.50 -13.82 18.34
CA GLY A 109 1.58 -14.71 17.64
C GLY A 109 0.29 -14.02 17.20
N LYS A 110 0.32 -12.70 17.05
CA LYS A 110 -0.85 -11.88 16.65
C LYS A 110 -0.69 -11.21 15.28
N CYS A 111 0.51 -11.27 14.70
CA CYS A 111 0.76 -10.78 13.36
C CYS A 111 1.74 -11.66 12.58
N ARG A 112 1.80 -11.40 11.27
CA ARG A 112 2.90 -11.79 10.38
C ARG A 112 3.37 -10.54 9.66
N ALA A 113 4.67 -10.31 9.67
CA ALA A 113 5.32 -9.26 8.90
C ALA A 113 6.67 -9.76 8.41
N ALA A 114 7.04 -9.36 7.20
CA ALA A 114 8.29 -9.73 6.57
C ALA A 114 8.96 -8.51 5.93
N VAL A 115 10.28 -8.58 5.81
CA VAL A 115 11.10 -7.50 5.23
C VAL A 115 10.87 -7.48 3.72
N VAL A 116 10.62 -6.30 3.15
CA VAL A 116 10.60 -6.11 1.71
C VAL A 116 12.04 -6.29 1.19
N PRO A 117 12.29 -7.05 0.11
CA PRO A 117 13.63 -7.22 -0.43
C PRO A 117 14.30 -5.87 -0.70
N GLU A 118 15.57 -5.74 -0.30
CA GLU A 118 16.31 -4.47 -0.28
C GLU A 118 16.41 -3.81 -1.67
N GLU A 119 16.37 -4.61 -2.73
CA GLU A 119 16.32 -4.17 -4.11
C GLU A 119 15.07 -3.35 -4.47
N TYR A 120 14.00 -3.42 -3.66
CA TYR A 120 12.72 -2.75 -3.91
C TYR A 120 12.42 -1.64 -2.89
N GLU A 121 13.42 -1.15 -2.18
CA GLU A 121 13.23 -0.15 -1.11
C GLU A 121 13.67 1.26 -1.51
N ALA A 122 13.82 1.50 -2.81
CA ALA A 122 14.25 2.78 -3.33
C ALA A 122 13.17 3.88 -3.18
N GLU A 123 13.59 5.13 -3.01
CA GLU A 123 12.71 6.28 -3.04
C GLU A 123 11.95 6.35 -4.36
N GLY A 124 10.62 6.45 -4.28
CA GLY A 124 9.72 6.41 -5.43
C GLY A 124 9.16 5.03 -5.75
N THR A 125 9.73 3.94 -5.21
CA THR A 125 9.21 2.59 -5.42
C THR A 125 7.80 2.46 -4.83
N ILE A 126 6.93 1.81 -5.59
CA ILE A 126 5.56 1.49 -5.20
C ILE A 126 5.53 0.02 -4.81
N VAL A 127 5.21 -0.27 -3.55
CA VAL A 127 5.11 -1.61 -2.97
C VAL A 127 3.64 -1.91 -2.73
N SER A 128 3.11 -2.95 -3.38
CA SER A 128 1.76 -3.46 -3.10
C SER A 128 1.85 -4.83 -2.44
N PHE A 129 1.09 -5.05 -1.38
CA PHE A 129 1.01 -6.35 -0.72
C PHE A 129 -0.44 -6.74 -0.43
N TRP A 130 -0.71 -8.03 -0.42
CA TRP A 130 -2.03 -8.62 -0.18
C TRP A 130 -1.87 -10.00 0.42
N VAL A 131 -2.99 -10.55 0.93
CA VAL A 131 -3.05 -11.89 1.50
C VAL A 131 -4.10 -12.72 0.76
N ASP A 132 -3.79 -13.99 0.48
CA ASP A 132 -4.73 -14.92 -0.12
C ASP A 132 -5.56 -15.68 0.94
N ASN A 133 -6.50 -16.51 0.49
CA ASN A 133 -7.33 -17.34 1.38
C ASN A 133 -6.58 -18.50 2.06
N GLN A 134 -5.29 -18.72 1.75
CA GLN A 134 -4.44 -19.70 2.43
C GLN A 134 -3.59 -19.05 3.53
N GLY A 135 -3.68 -17.72 3.69
CA GLY A 135 -2.85 -16.97 4.63
C GLY A 135 -1.43 -16.72 4.13
N SER A 136 -1.22 -16.80 2.81
CA SER A 136 0.03 -16.45 2.14
C SER A 136 0.05 -14.96 1.82
N VAL A 137 1.12 -14.28 2.23
CA VAL A 137 1.33 -12.85 1.96
C VAL A 137 2.16 -12.71 0.70
N PHE A 138 1.60 -11.98 -0.27
CA PHE A 138 2.27 -11.66 -1.52
C PHE A 138 2.65 -10.18 -1.57
N CYS A 139 3.71 -9.89 -2.31
CA CYS A 139 4.20 -8.55 -2.56
C CYS A 139 4.51 -8.37 -4.05
N SER A 140 4.27 -7.19 -4.60
CA SER A 140 4.70 -6.78 -5.94
C SER A 140 5.20 -5.35 -5.89
N THR A 141 6.05 -4.97 -6.84
CA THR A 141 6.50 -3.59 -7.01
C THR A 141 6.25 -3.08 -8.41
N ASN A 142 6.43 -1.77 -8.65
CA ASN A 142 6.41 -1.22 -10.01
C ASN A 142 7.55 -1.76 -10.89
N GLU A 143 8.61 -2.31 -10.29
CA GLU A 143 9.72 -2.97 -11.01
C GLU A 143 9.45 -4.46 -11.25
N LYS A 144 8.74 -5.11 -10.31
CA LYS A 144 8.34 -6.51 -10.39
C LYS A 144 6.84 -6.62 -10.17
N SER A 145 6.09 -6.48 -11.26
CA SER A 145 4.62 -6.51 -11.25
C SER A 145 4.05 -7.88 -10.91
N GLU A 146 4.80 -8.96 -11.20
CA GLU A 146 4.46 -10.30 -10.76
C GLU A 146 4.62 -10.43 -9.24
N GLY A 147 3.52 -10.76 -8.57
CA GLY A 147 3.51 -10.99 -7.12
C GLY A 147 4.43 -12.13 -6.71
N PHE A 148 5.27 -11.91 -5.70
CA PHE A 148 6.11 -12.92 -5.09
C PHE A 148 5.70 -13.18 -3.64
N LEU A 149 5.91 -14.41 -3.18
CA LEU A 149 5.61 -14.81 -1.80
C LEU A 149 6.58 -14.13 -0.84
N LEU A 150 6.04 -13.43 0.15
CA LEU A 150 6.80 -12.69 1.17
C LEU A 150 6.79 -13.43 2.52
N ALA A 151 5.65 -14.00 2.90
CA ALA A 151 5.47 -14.72 4.15
C ALA A 151 4.26 -15.66 4.07
N ASP A 152 4.12 -16.55 5.06
CA ASP A 152 2.97 -17.42 5.25
C ASP A 152 2.44 -17.38 6.69
N GLY A 153 1.35 -18.11 6.93
CA GLY A 153 0.81 -18.32 8.27
C GLY A 153 0.03 -17.15 8.84
N VAL A 154 -0.61 -16.33 7.99
CA VAL A 154 -1.62 -15.35 8.41
C VAL A 154 -2.93 -16.07 8.75
N LEU A 155 -3.55 -15.72 9.88
CA LEU A 155 -4.82 -16.30 10.31
C LEU A 155 -6.01 -15.62 9.64
N VAL A 156 -6.39 -16.09 8.45
CA VAL A 156 -7.47 -15.52 7.61
C VAL A 156 -8.89 -15.80 8.09
N THR A 157 -9.06 -16.54 9.19
CA THR A 157 -10.38 -16.79 9.81
C THR A 157 -10.86 -15.63 10.68
N ARG A 158 -10.10 -14.53 10.74
CA ARG A 158 -10.41 -13.32 11.51
C ARG A 158 -10.23 -12.09 10.61
N PRO A 159 -10.86 -10.95 10.93
CA PRO A 159 -10.54 -9.69 10.27
C PRO A 159 -9.04 -9.38 10.38
N LEU A 160 -8.48 -8.85 9.30
CA LEU A 160 -7.05 -8.57 9.19
C LEU A 160 -6.82 -7.08 9.00
N TRP A 161 -5.81 -6.52 9.64
CA TRP A 161 -5.35 -5.16 9.39
C TRP A 161 -3.95 -5.20 8.79
N ALA A 162 -3.66 -4.28 7.89
CA ALA A 162 -2.31 -4.10 7.39
C ALA A 162 -1.41 -3.64 8.55
N VAL A 163 -0.20 -4.19 8.63
CA VAL A 163 0.86 -3.69 9.51
C VAL A 163 2.06 -3.30 8.65
N VAL A 164 2.59 -2.10 8.90
CA VAL A 164 3.77 -1.55 8.21
C VAL A 164 4.74 -1.05 9.26
N ASP A 165 6.00 -1.46 9.18
CA ASP A 165 7.06 -1.02 10.08
C ASP A 165 8.05 -0.15 9.29
N ILE A 166 7.95 1.17 9.50
CA ILE A 166 8.80 2.17 8.88
C ILE A 166 10.17 2.12 9.58
N TYR A 167 11.00 1.19 9.12
CA TYR A 167 12.22 0.78 9.77
C TYR A 167 13.47 1.04 8.92
N GLY A 168 14.60 1.23 9.59
CA GLY A 168 15.91 1.22 8.94
C GLY A 168 16.03 2.36 7.93
N ARG A 169 16.38 2.01 6.69
CA ARG A 169 16.57 2.97 5.59
C ARG A 169 15.29 3.70 5.24
N THR A 170 14.14 3.03 5.25
CA THR A 170 12.87 3.67 4.90
C THR A 170 12.48 4.69 5.97
N LYS A 171 12.32 5.95 5.58
CA LYS A 171 12.06 7.08 6.48
C LYS A 171 10.62 7.57 6.40
N ALA A 172 10.00 7.51 5.23
CA ALA A 172 8.62 7.92 5.01
C ALA A 172 7.96 7.09 3.93
N VAL A 173 6.67 6.81 4.12
CA VAL A 173 5.81 6.09 3.17
C VAL A 173 4.48 6.82 3.03
N GLN A 174 3.86 6.65 1.87
CA GLN A 174 2.50 7.11 1.58
C GLN A 174 1.62 5.93 1.22
N LEU A 175 0.47 5.80 1.86
CA LEU A 175 -0.56 4.88 1.44
C LEU A 175 -1.29 5.44 0.21
N LEU A 176 -1.35 4.63 -0.85
CA LEU A 176 -2.04 4.96 -2.09
C LEU A 176 -3.46 4.39 -2.04
N GLY A 177 -4.46 5.27 -2.09
CA GLY A 177 -5.86 4.86 -2.24
C GLY A 177 -6.15 4.30 -3.65
N PRO A 178 -7.23 3.55 -3.83
CA PRO A 178 -7.60 2.97 -5.13
C PRO A 178 -7.80 4.02 -6.25
N SER A 179 -8.06 5.28 -5.90
CA SER A 179 -8.15 6.41 -6.85
C SER A 179 -6.81 7.03 -7.26
N SER A 180 -5.70 6.61 -6.64
CA SER A 180 -4.36 7.21 -6.84
C SER A 180 -3.38 6.31 -7.60
N LEU A 181 -3.82 5.11 -7.99
CA LEU A 181 -3.04 4.29 -8.92
C LEU A 181 -3.11 4.93 -10.31
N PRO A 182 -1.98 5.11 -11.01
CA PRO A 182 -2.02 5.49 -12.42
C PRO A 182 -2.77 4.39 -13.16
N THR A 183 -4.02 4.67 -13.52
CA THR A 183 -4.71 3.86 -14.52
C THR A 183 -3.98 4.14 -15.82
N ASN A 184 -3.59 3.09 -16.52
CA ASN A 184 -2.85 3.14 -17.78
C ASN A 184 -3.71 3.71 -18.94
N ALA A 185 -4.56 4.72 -18.66
CA ALA A 185 -5.48 5.35 -19.59
C ALA A 185 -4.95 6.69 -20.15
N ASP A 186 -3.89 7.26 -19.56
CA ASP A 186 -3.30 8.54 -20.04
C ASP A 186 -2.13 8.36 -21.02
N GLY A 187 -1.92 7.14 -21.54
CA GLY A 187 -0.77 6.79 -22.38
C GLY A 187 -0.98 6.79 -23.90
N LEU A 188 -2.15 7.20 -24.41
CA LEU A 188 -2.45 7.12 -25.86
C LEU A 188 -3.04 8.41 -26.46
N SER A 189 -2.47 9.59 -26.14
CA SER A 189 -2.80 10.82 -26.87
C SER A 189 -1.59 11.55 -27.47
N LEU A 190 -0.42 10.93 -27.53
CA LEU A 190 0.81 11.58 -27.99
C LEU A 190 1.57 10.78 -29.05
N LEU A 191 0.87 10.22 -30.04
CA LEU A 191 1.46 9.84 -31.33
C LEU A 191 0.39 9.88 -32.44
N GLN A 192 -0.19 11.05 -32.70
CA GLN A 192 -0.86 11.29 -33.98
C GLN A 192 -0.94 12.78 -34.35
N GLN A 193 0.22 13.44 -34.44
CA GLN A 193 0.36 14.67 -35.23
C GLN A 193 1.71 14.66 -35.94
N SER A 194 1.78 13.95 -37.06
CA SER A 194 2.83 14.17 -38.06
C SER A 194 2.36 13.73 -39.44
N GLU A 195 1.28 14.33 -39.96
CA GLU A 195 1.06 14.38 -41.40
C GLU A 195 0.36 15.69 -41.78
N GLY A 196 1.01 16.46 -42.66
CA GLY A 196 0.34 17.42 -43.54
C GLY A 196 0.57 18.90 -43.28
N GLU A 197 1.76 19.42 -43.62
CA GLU A 197 1.85 20.80 -44.09
C GLU A 197 2.63 20.82 -45.41
N SER A 198 1.89 21.03 -46.50
CA SER A 198 2.41 21.27 -47.85
C SER A 198 2.46 22.79 -48.12
N PRO A 199 3.25 23.24 -49.10
CA PRO A 199 3.82 24.59 -49.13
C PRO A 199 2.93 25.62 -49.83
N GLU A 200 2.88 26.86 -49.32
CA GLU A 200 2.41 28.05 -50.03
C GLU A 200 3.59 29.05 -50.16
N VAL A 201 4.17 29.14 -51.36
CA VAL A 201 3.98 30.19 -52.39
C VAL A 201 4.45 31.58 -51.93
N TRP A 202 5.57 32.02 -52.50
CA TRP A 202 6.04 33.41 -52.47
C TRP A 202 5.51 34.18 -53.68
N PRO A 203 5.17 35.47 -53.51
CA PRO A 203 5.28 36.42 -54.61
C PRO A 203 6.18 37.63 -54.30
N GLU A 204 6.90 37.99 -55.38
CA GLU A 204 7.63 39.21 -55.79
C GLU A 204 8.85 39.71 -55.00
#